data_AF-A0AAW2RE27-F1
#
_entry.id   AF-A0AAW2RE27-F1
#
_cell.length_a   1.000
_cell.length_b   1.000
_cell.length_c   1.000
_cell.angle_alpha   90.00
_cell.angle_beta   90.00
_cell.angle_gamma   90.00
#
_symmetry.space_group_name_H-M   'P 1'
#
loop_
_entity.id
_entity.type
_entity.pdbx_description
1 polymer ?
#
loop_
_entity_poly.entity_id
_entity_poly.type
_entity_poly.pdbx_seq_one_letter_code
_entity_poly.pdbx_strand_id
1 'polypeptide(L)'
;MERKFQIFTDHKSLKYILTQKELNLRQRRWIELLKDLTALLIIIQGKANVVADALSRKSSLSQFGESQSDIAARNEIYEYKLEVDQMTDC
;
A
#
# COMPACT_ATOMS: atom_id res chain seq x y z
N MET A 1 22.36 -9.99 -0.90
CA MET A 1 21.91 -8.64 -0.49
C MET A 1 20.49 -8.75 0.02
N GLU A 2 20.27 -8.48 1.30
CA GLU A 2 18.92 -8.30 1.86
C GLU A 2 18.32 -7.02 1.29
N ARG A 3 17.17 -7.12 0.61
CA ARG A 3 16.43 -5.93 0.17
C ARG A 3 15.58 -5.43 1.33
N LYS A 4 15.81 -4.20 1.74
CA LYS A 4 14.96 -3.47 2.69
C LYS A 4 13.90 -2.73 1.91
N PHE A 5 12.64 -2.86 2.29
CA PHE A 5 11.54 -2.11 1.69
C PHE A 5 10.58 -1.68 2.79
N GLN A 6 9.93 -0.52 2.60
CA GLN A 6 8.95 0.03 3.51
C GLN A 6 7.54 -0.32 3.03
N ILE A 7 6.66 -0.72 3.95
CA ILE A 7 5.26 -1.01 3.64
C ILE A 7 4.42 0.08 4.27
N PHE A 8 3.82 0.92 3.43
CA PHE A 8 2.84 1.91 3.87
C PHE A 8 1.43 1.32 3.77
N THR A 9 0.64 1.44 4.84
CA THR A 9 -0.74 0.96 4.85
C THR A 9 -1.64 1.91 5.63
N ASP A 10 -2.85 2.12 5.16
CA ASP A 10 -3.91 2.84 5.89
C ASP A 10 -4.73 1.93 6.82
N HIS A 11 -4.40 0.64 6.84
CA HIS A 11 -5.16 -0.37 7.54
C HIS A 11 -4.77 -0.46 9.02
N LYS A 12 -5.45 0.33 9.85
CA LYS A 12 -5.15 0.51 11.29
C LYS A 12 -5.06 -0.79 12.10
N SER A 13 -5.78 -1.85 11.74
CA SER A 13 -5.73 -3.12 12.47
C SER A 13 -4.43 -3.89 12.24
N LEU A 14 -3.68 -3.62 11.16
CA LEU A 14 -2.33 -4.18 10.96
C LEU A 14 -1.32 -3.65 11.99
N LYS A 15 -1.61 -2.52 12.65
CA LYS A 15 -0.74 -1.97 13.71
C LYS A 15 -0.52 -2.96 14.86
N TYR A 16 -1.53 -3.75 15.20
CA TYR A 16 -1.52 -4.63 16.37
C TYR A 16 -1.27 -6.10 16.02
N ILE A 17 -1.10 -6.42 14.75
CA ILE A 17 -1.01 -7.81 14.28
C ILE A 17 0.19 -8.55 14.86
N LEU A 18 1.28 -7.84 15.18
CA LEU A 18 2.48 -8.39 15.80
C LEU A 18 2.39 -8.49 17.33
N THR A 19 1.53 -7.69 17.97
CA THR A 19 1.40 -7.63 19.43
C THR A 19 0.22 -8.43 19.98
N GLN A 20 -0.64 -8.93 19.11
CA GLN A 20 -1.87 -9.62 19.49
C GLN A 20 -1.57 -11.04 20.00
N LYS A 21 -2.03 -11.36 21.22
CA LYS A 21 -1.81 -12.67 21.86
C LYS A 21 -2.50 -13.83 21.13
N GLU A 22 -3.71 -13.61 20.67
CA GLU A 22 -4.52 -14.63 20.01
C GLU A 22 -4.73 -14.29 18.54
N LEU A 23 -4.05 -15.04 17.69
CA LEU A 23 -4.12 -14.92 16.24
C LEU A 23 -4.79 -16.16 15.66
N ASN A 24 -5.69 -15.94 14.71
CA ASN A 24 -6.28 -17.03 13.94
C ASN A 24 -5.24 -17.65 12.97
N LEU A 25 -5.51 -18.85 12.47
CA LEU A 25 -4.58 -19.58 11.57
C LEU A 25 -4.19 -18.78 10.32
N ARG A 26 -5.12 -17.97 9.78
CA ARG A 26 -4.84 -17.11 8.64
C ARG A 26 -3.82 -16.03 9.03
N GLN A 27 -4.05 -15.30 10.11
CA GLN A 27 -3.16 -14.25 10.59
C GLN A 27 -1.76 -14.78 10.91
N ARG A 28 -1.63 -16.00 11.47
CA ARG A 28 -0.31 -16.61 11.70
C ARG A 28 0.47 -16.83 10.40
N ARG A 29 -0.16 -17.39 9.37
CA ARG A 29 0.44 -17.56 8.04
C ARG A 29 0.87 -16.22 7.43
N TRP A 30 0.02 -15.19 7.58
CA TRP A 30 0.34 -13.83 7.11
C TRP A 30 1.52 -13.24 7.86
N ILE A 31 1.61 -13.43 9.18
CA ILE A 31 2.74 -12.94 9.98
C ILE A 31 4.03 -13.66 9.64
N GLU A 32 4.01 -14.97 9.39
CA GLU A 32 5.21 -15.70 8.94
C GLU A 32 5.76 -15.10 7.65
N LEU A 33 4.90 -14.81 6.69
CA LEU A 33 5.31 -14.15 5.45
C LEU A 33 5.77 -12.70 5.68
N LEU A 34 5.13 -11.99 6.60
CA LEU A 34 5.47 -10.61 6.91
C LEU A 34 6.73 -10.49 7.79
N LYS A 35 7.13 -11.50 8.57
CA LYS A 35 8.30 -11.43 9.48
C LYS A 35 9.56 -11.02 8.74
N ASP A 36 9.79 -11.59 7.56
CA ASP A 36 10.92 -11.27 6.70
C ASP A 36 10.83 -9.84 6.12
N LEU A 37 9.63 -9.25 6.19
CA LEU A 37 9.23 -7.98 5.61
C LEU A 37 8.90 -6.89 6.65
N THR A 38 8.93 -7.23 7.95
CA THR A 38 8.28 -6.45 9.02
C THR A 38 9.06 -5.26 9.54
N ALA A 39 10.31 -5.09 9.12
CA ALA A 39 11.17 -4.04 9.66
C ALA A 39 10.63 -2.61 9.43
N LEU A 40 9.65 -2.43 8.54
CA LEU A 40 9.27 -1.11 8.03
C LEU A 40 7.75 -0.95 7.73
N LEU A 41 6.86 -1.54 8.54
CA LEU A 41 5.41 -1.28 8.42
C LEU A 41 5.06 0.10 8.98
N ILE A 42 4.54 1.00 8.14
CA ILE A 42 4.18 2.38 8.48
C ILE A 42 2.68 2.58 8.26
N ILE A 43 1.97 3.01 9.31
CA ILE A 43 0.54 3.36 9.21
C ILE A 43 0.40 4.78 8.67
N ILE A 44 -0.24 4.96 7.52
CA ILE A 44 -0.53 6.25 6.90
C ILE A 44 -2.02 6.58 6.95
N GLN A 45 -2.39 7.84 6.70
CA GLN A 45 -3.79 8.20 6.52
C GLN A 45 -4.27 7.71 5.14
N GLY A 46 -5.52 7.24 5.04
CA GLY A 46 -6.09 6.78 3.76
C GLY A 46 -6.03 7.84 2.65
N LYS A 47 -6.14 9.13 3.00
CA LYS A 47 -5.95 10.25 2.06
C LYS A 47 -4.56 10.34 1.45
N ALA A 48 -3.53 9.79 2.09
CA ALA A 48 -2.18 9.70 1.56
C ALA A 48 -1.94 8.40 0.75
N ASN A 49 -2.86 7.44 0.84
CA ASN A 49 -2.77 6.14 0.17
C ASN A 49 -3.41 6.16 -1.25
N VAL A 50 -3.45 7.33 -1.89
CA VAL A 50 -4.21 7.58 -3.13
C VAL A 50 -3.82 6.64 -4.26
N VAL A 51 -2.51 6.40 -4.43
CA VAL A 51 -1.98 5.54 -5.50
C VAL A 51 -2.45 4.09 -5.33
N ALA A 52 -2.27 3.51 -4.14
CA ALA A 52 -2.67 2.13 -3.88
C ALA A 52 -4.19 1.97 -3.89
N ASP A 53 -4.92 2.96 -3.38
CA ASP A 53 -6.38 3.00 -3.37
C ASP A 53 -6.94 3.07 -4.81
N ALA A 54 -6.39 3.94 -5.67
CA ALA A 54 -6.75 3.99 -7.09
C ALA A 54 -6.44 2.68 -7.84
N LEU A 55 -5.29 2.06 -7.58
CA LEU A 55 -4.93 0.76 -8.18
C LEU A 55 -5.87 -0.36 -7.72
N SER A 56 -6.25 -0.37 -6.44
CA SER A 56 -7.20 -1.36 -5.91
C SER A 56 -8.58 -1.23 -6.55
N ARG A 57 -9.06 0.00 -6.75
CA ARG A 57 -10.33 0.30 -7.43
C ARG A 57 -10.32 -0.03 -8.92
N LYS A 58 -9.17 0.04 -9.59
CA LYS A 58 -9.06 -0.32 -11.01
C LYS A 58 -9.33 -1.82 -11.26
N SER A 59 -9.04 -2.68 -10.28
CA SER A 59 -9.32 -4.13 -10.38
C SER A 59 -10.82 -4.47 -10.38
N SER A 60 -11.67 -3.60 -9.81
CA SER A 60 -13.14 -3.72 -9.86
C SER A 60 -13.78 -3.12 -11.11
N LEU A 61 -13.04 -2.34 -11.91
CA LEU A 61 -13.54 -1.62 -13.08
C LEU A 61 -13.25 -2.31 -14.41
N SER A 62 -12.56 -3.46 -14.41
CA SER A 62 -12.21 -4.20 -15.64
C SER A 62 -13.40 -4.75 -16.45
N GLN A 63 -14.65 -4.36 -16.13
CA GLN A 63 -15.83 -4.61 -16.96
C GLN A 63 -16.22 -3.43 -17.87
N PHE A 64 -15.69 -2.23 -17.67
CA PHE A 64 -16.08 -1.07 -18.47
C PHE A 64 -14.84 -0.27 -18.88
N GLY A 65 -14.73 0.07 -20.17
CA GLY A 65 -13.58 0.75 -20.76
C GLY A 65 -13.19 2.04 -20.04
N GLU A 66 -11.90 2.39 -20.11
CA GLU A 66 -11.30 3.49 -19.34
C GLU A 66 -12.08 4.81 -19.53
N SER A 67 -12.67 5.30 -18.45
CA SER A 67 -13.42 6.55 -18.43
C SER A 67 -12.48 7.75 -18.32
N GLN A 68 -12.95 8.94 -18.70
CA GLN A 68 -12.17 10.19 -18.60
C GLN A 68 -11.64 10.45 -17.16
N SER A 69 -12.39 10.01 -16.15
CA SER A 69 -11.98 10.06 -14.74
C SER A 69 -10.81 9.13 -14.41
N ASP A 70 -10.71 7.97 -15.07
CA ASP A 70 -9.62 7.02 -14.86
C ASP A 70 -8.29 7.57 -15.42
N ILE A 71 -8.36 8.32 -16.52
CA ILE A 71 -7.21 9.01 -17.12
C ILE A 71 -6.72 10.14 -16.20
N ALA A 72 -7.64 10.93 -15.64
CA ALA A 72 -7.30 12.01 -14.70
C ALA A 72 -6.62 11.46 -13.45
N ALA A 73 -7.18 10.42 -12.83
CA ALA A 73 -6.59 9.77 -11.66
C ALA A 73 -5.21 9.16 -11.97
N ARG A 74 -5.03 8.56 -13.16
CA ARG A 74 -3.74 8.04 -13.61
C ARG A 74 -2.70 9.15 -13.74
N ASN A 75 -3.07 10.31 -14.28
CA ASN A 75 -2.15 11.44 -14.43
C ASN A 75 -1.78 12.05 -13.08
N GLU A 76 -2.74 12.18 -12.16
CA GLU A 76 -2.49 12.67 -10.79
C GLU A 76 -1.53 11.75 -10.01
N ILE A 77 -1.64 10.42 -10.21
CA ILE A 77 -0.71 9.44 -9.65
C ILE A 77 0.71 9.59 -10.24
N TYR A 78 0.83 9.86 -11.54
CA TYR A 78 2.13 10.07 -12.17
C TYR A 78 2.82 11.34 -11.66
N GLU A 79 2.07 12.43 -11.50
CA GLU A 79 2.59 13.69 -10.95
C GLU A 79 3.10 13.50 -9.51
N TYR A 80 2.28 12.89 -8.64
CA TYR A 80 2.71 12.62 -7.26
C TYR A 80 3.93 11.70 -7.19
N LYS A 81 4.03 10.70 -8.08
CA LYS A 81 5.19 9.82 -8.16
C LYS A 81 6.45 10.56 -8.63
N LEU A 82 6.30 11.48 -9.59
CA LEU A 82 7.39 12.34 -10.06
C LEU A 82 7.92 13.23 -8.92
N GLU A 83 7.02 13.81 -8.12
CA GLU A 83 7.38 14.66 -6.97
C GLU A 83 8.12 13.86 -5.89
N VAL A 84 7.66 12.64 -5.57
CA VAL A 84 8.33 11.77 -4.60
C VAL A 84 9.72 11.35 -5.09
N ASP A 85 9.86 10.96 -6.36
CA ASP A 85 11.14 10.54 -6.93
C ASP A 85 12.17 11.69 -6.90
N GLN A 86 11.74 12.93 -7.19
CA GLN A 86 12.58 14.14 -7.08
C GLN A 86 12.99 14.47 -5.63
N MET A 87 12.20 14.06 -4.64
CA MET A 87 12.48 14.30 -3.23
C MET A 87 13.40 13.24 -2.60
N THR A 88 13.62 12.11 -3.30
CA THR A 88 14.46 10.99 -2.84
C THR A 88 15.87 10.95 -3.45
N ASP A 89 16.24 11.93 -4.28
CA ASP A 89 17.55 12.02 -4.95
C ASP A 89 18.62 12.81 -4.14
N CYS A 90 18.51 12.81 -2.81
CA CYS A 90 19.53 13.35 -1.88
C CYS A 90 20.07 12.28 -0.92
#